data_AF-A0A950AE90-F1
#
_entry.id   AF-A0A950AE90-F1
#
_cell.length_a   1.000
_cell.length_b   1.000
_cell.length_c   1.000
_cell.angle_alpha   90.00
_cell.angle_beta   90.00
_cell.angle_gamma   90.00
#
_symmetry.space_group_name_H-M   'P 1'
#
loop_
_entity.id
_entity.type
_entity.pdbx_description
1 polymer ?
#
loop_
_entity_poly.entity_id
_entity_poly.type
_entity_poly.pdbx_seq_one_letter_code
_entity_poly.pdbx_strand_id
1 'polypeptide(L)'
;MSRIVPPGGAASRYEIKRAFAVSDDVIIAHVARYALDPEGHPIEPSSNTSGAFSEMALYVLVRRDGTWWLAAGQNTSIRPGGAV
;
A
#
# COMPACT_ATOMS: atom_id res chain seq x y z
N MET A 1 11.29 -17.97 24.21
CA MET A 1 10.14 -17.84 23.28
C MET A 1 10.68 -17.39 21.93
N SER A 2 10.77 -18.29 20.94
CA SER A 2 11.18 -17.93 19.58
C SER A 2 9.93 -17.58 18.78
N ARG A 3 9.88 -16.37 18.20
CA ARG A 3 8.79 -15.92 17.34
C ARG A 3 8.91 -16.65 16.00
N ILE A 4 7.97 -17.54 15.70
CA ILE A 4 7.83 -18.10 14.34
C ILE A 4 7.44 -16.92 13.44
N VAL A 5 8.38 -16.41 12.67
CA VAL A 5 8.09 -15.50 11.56
C VAL A 5 7.68 -16.39 10.39
N PRO A 6 6.44 -16.30 9.89
CA PRO A 6 6.04 -17.05 8.71
C PRO A 6 7.02 -16.76 7.57
N PRO A 7 7.41 -17.75 6.74
CA PRO A 7 8.21 -17.48 5.56
C PRO A 7 7.45 -16.53 4.63
N GLY A 8 8.02 -15.34 4.40
CA GLY A 8 7.41 -14.22 3.67
C GLY A 8 6.80 -13.15 4.58
N GLY A 9 7.21 -11.88 4.40
CA GLY A 9 6.46 -10.73 4.95
C GLY A 9 7.19 -9.74 5.86
N ALA A 10 8.45 -9.35 5.58
CA ALA A 10 9.04 -8.14 6.17
C ALA A 10 9.20 -6.99 5.15
N ALA A 11 9.50 -7.32 3.89
CA ALA A 11 9.69 -6.36 2.82
C ALA A 11 8.40 -6.09 2.04
N SER A 12 8.31 -4.90 1.45
CA SER A 12 7.20 -4.51 0.58
C SER A 12 7.69 -3.67 -0.58
N ARG A 13 7.05 -3.83 -1.74
CA ARG A 13 7.21 -2.93 -2.89
C ARG A 13 6.02 -1.99 -2.98
N TYR A 14 6.28 -0.70 -3.19
CA TYR A 14 5.27 0.32 -3.35
C TYR A 14 5.23 0.80 -4.79
N GLU A 15 4.04 0.85 -5.37
CA GLU A 15 3.81 1.29 -6.74
C GLU A 15 2.70 2.33 -6.76
N ILE A 16 2.98 3.53 -7.28
CA ILE A 16 1.94 4.52 -7.55
C ILE A 16 1.11 4.00 -8.72
N LYS A 17 -0.13 3.60 -8.45
CA LYS A 17 -1.06 3.10 -9.47
C LYS A 17 -1.79 4.24 -10.17
N ARG A 18 -2.07 5.31 -9.43
CA ARG A 18 -2.64 6.55 -9.97
C ARG A 18 -2.30 7.71 -9.07
N ALA A 19 -2.02 8.87 -9.66
CA ALA A 19 -2.00 10.14 -8.94
C ALA A 19 -2.67 11.19 -9.82
N PHE A 20 -3.50 12.03 -9.23
CA PHE A 20 -4.13 13.14 -9.95
C PHE A 20 -4.40 14.31 -9.02
N ALA A 21 -4.26 15.51 -9.57
CA ALA A 21 -4.64 16.73 -8.89
C ALA A 21 -6.17 16.86 -8.87
N VAL A 22 -6.70 17.19 -7.70
CA VAL A 22 -8.09 17.65 -7.53
C VAL A 22 -8.15 19.18 -7.62
N SER A 23 -7.10 19.84 -7.15
CA SER A 23 -6.82 21.27 -7.31
C SER A 23 -5.31 21.50 -7.24
N ASP A 24 -4.85 22.75 -7.40
CA ASP A 24 -3.42 23.10 -7.34
C ASP A 24 -2.73 22.66 -6.05
N ASP A 25 -3.47 22.64 -4.94
CA ASP A 25 -2.96 22.30 -3.61
C ASP A 25 -3.50 20.96 -3.06
N VAL A 26 -4.19 20.15 -3.88
CA VAL A 26 -4.72 18.85 -3.46
C VAL A 26 -4.45 17.76 -4.50
N ILE A 27 -3.78 16.70 -4.09
CA ILE A 27 -3.53 15.50 -4.90
C ILE A 27 -4.16 14.28 -4.22
N ILE A 28 -4.79 13.41 -5.01
CA ILE A 28 -5.16 12.06 -4.58
C ILE A 28 -4.23 11.06 -5.24
N ALA A 29 -3.63 10.18 -4.43
CA ALA A 29 -2.75 9.10 -4.89
C ALA A 29 -3.28 7.73 -4.45
N HIS A 30 -3.32 6.80 -5.39
CA HIS A 30 -3.53 5.38 -5.16
C HIS A 30 -2.17 4.68 -5.22
N VAL A 31 -1.76 4.05 -4.12
CA VAL A 31 -0.48 3.36 -4.00
C VAL A 31 -0.75 1.91 -3.65
N ALA A 32 -0.34 0.99 -4.52
CA ALA A 32 -0.34 -0.42 -4.19
C ALA A 32 0.91 -0.76 -3.39
N ARG A 33 0.73 -1.47 -2.28
CA ARG A 33 1.82 -2.11 -1.53
C ARG A 33 1.70 -3.62 -1.73
N TYR A 34 2.74 -4.22 -2.27
CA TYR A 34 2.83 -5.66 -2.45
C TYR A 34 3.79 -6.24 -1.41
N ALA A 35 3.34 -7.26 -0.66
CA ALA A 35 4.23 -8.04 0.18
C ALA A 35 5.19 -8.84 -0.70
N LEU A 36 6.44 -8.97 -0.27
CA LEU A 36 7.47 -9.70 -1.00
C LEU A 36 7.89 -10.98 -0.27
N ASP A 37 8.26 -12.00 -1.05
CA ASP A 37 8.96 -13.19 -0.58
C ASP A 37 10.44 -12.88 -0.26
N PRO A 38 11.21 -13.81 0.35
CA PRO A 38 12.62 -13.59 0.65
C PRO A 38 13.50 -13.29 -0.58
N GLU A 39 13.08 -13.73 -1.76
CA GLU A 39 13.74 -13.50 -3.05
C GLU A 39 13.36 -12.14 -3.67
N GLY A 40 12.39 -11.42 -3.09
CA GLY A 40 11.95 -10.09 -3.52
C GLY A 40 10.82 -10.11 -4.55
N HIS A 41 10.19 -11.25 -4.82
CA HIS A 41 9.03 -11.35 -5.70
C HIS A 41 7.73 -11.04 -4.95
N PRO A 42 6.73 -10.43 -5.61
CA PRO A 42 5.41 -10.22 -5.02
C PRO A 42 4.75 -11.55 -4.64
N ILE A 43 4.26 -11.61 -3.42
CA ILE A 43 3.38 -12.69 -2.96
C ILE A 43 1.97 -12.38 -3.47
N GLU A 44 1.35 -13.36 -4.11
CA GLU A 44 -0.02 -13.27 -4.58
C GLU A 44 -0.99 -12.94 -3.42
N PRO A 45 -1.91 -11.98 -3.59
CA PRO A 45 -2.86 -11.62 -2.54
C PRO A 45 -3.72 -12.82 -2.12
N SER A 46 -3.85 -13.02 -0.81
CA SER A 46 -4.65 -14.11 -0.22
C SER A 46 -5.83 -13.57 0.57
N SER A 47 -6.85 -14.42 0.79
CA SER A 47 -7.96 -14.11 1.69
C SER A 47 -7.58 -14.23 3.17
N ASN A 48 -6.42 -14.82 3.48
CA ASN A 48 -5.91 -14.97 4.84
C ASN A 48 -5.30 -13.65 5.32
N THR A 49 -5.94 -13.03 6.31
CA THR A 49 -5.53 -11.74 6.89
C THR A 49 -4.50 -11.86 8.02
N SER A 50 -4.12 -13.08 8.40
CA SER A 50 -3.15 -13.32 9.48
C SER A 50 -1.70 -13.51 8.99
N GLY A 51 -1.48 -13.50 7.67
CA GLY A 51 -0.17 -13.65 7.03
C GLY A 51 0.31 -12.38 6.32
N ALA A 52 1.31 -12.54 5.45
CA ALA A 52 1.72 -11.49 4.52
C ALA A 52 0.51 -11.04 3.67
N PHE A 53 0.33 -9.73 3.53
CA PHE A 53 -0.81 -9.15 2.84
C PHE A 53 -0.37 -7.99 1.95
N SER A 54 -1.04 -7.85 0.81
CA SER A 54 -0.91 -6.70 -0.09
C SER A 54 -2.11 -5.77 0.10
N GLU A 55 -1.96 -4.48 -0.17
CA GLU A 55 -3.02 -3.50 0.01
C GLU A 55 -2.97 -2.38 -1.02
N MET A 56 -4.10 -1.70 -1.21
CA MET A 56 -4.20 -0.43 -1.91
C MET A 56 -4.39 0.68 -0.88
N ALA A 57 -3.50 1.67 -0.88
CA ALA A 57 -3.65 2.88 -0.11
C ALA A 57 -4.23 4.00 -0.99
N LEU A 58 -5.21 4.72 -0.46
CA LEU A 58 -5.62 6.04 -0.96
C LEU A 58 -5.04 7.09 -0.02
N TYR A 59 -4.27 8.02 -0.58
CA TYR A 59 -3.71 9.16 0.14
C TYR A 59 -4.25 10.46 -0.43
N VAL A 60 -4.68 11.34 0.47
CA VAL A 60 -5.00 12.74 0.15
C VAL A 60 -3.83 13.58 0.62
N LEU A 61 -3.12 14.19 -0.33
CA LEU A 61 -2.03 15.11 -0.06
C LEU A 61 -2.56 16.55 -0.21
N VAL A 62 -2.26 17.39 0.78
CA VAL A 62 -2.63 18.80 0.79
C VAL A 62 -1.37 19.65 0.92
N ARG A 63 -1.23 20.66 0.05
CA ARG A 63 -0.15 21.62 0.13
C ARG A 63 -0.54 22.77 1.06
N ARG A 64 0.35 23.10 2.00
CA ARG A 64 0.24 24.28 2.88
C ARG A 64 1.61 24.91 3.01
N ASP A 65 1.70 26.21 2.78
CA ASP A 65 2.94 26.99 2.84
C ASP A 65 4.07 26.35 2.00
N GLY A 66 3.72 25.93 0.78
CA GLY A 66 4.66 25.30 -0.15
C GLY A 66 4.97 23.82 0.14
N THR A 67 4.56 23.27 1.29
CA THR A 67 4.87 21.91 1.74
C THR A 67 3.68 20.96 1.57
N TRP A 68 3.91 19.76 1.04
CA TRP A 68 2.88 18.72 0.90
C TRP A 68 2.78 17.87 2.16
N TRP A 69 1.56 17.72 2.67
CA TRP A 69 1.24 16.95 3.87
C TRP A 69 0.25 15.84 3.55
N LEU A 70 0.36 14.70 4.22
CA LEU A 70 -0.68 13.66 4.19
C LEU A 70 -1.85 14.11 5.07
N ALA A 71 -2.95 14.53 4.44
CA ALA A 71 -4.14 14.98 5.15
C ALA A 71 -5.06 13.81 5.54
N ALA A 72 -5.13 12.77 4.72
CA ALA A 72 -5.88 11.56 5.00
C ALA A 72 -5.25 10.35 4.32
N GLY A 73 -5.43 9.18 4.93
CA GLY A 73 -5.02 7.90 4.37
C GLY A 73 -6.01 6.80 4.69
N GLN A 74 -6.31 5.95 3.71
CA GLN A 74 -7.06 4.73 3.90
C GLN A 74 -6.36 3.58 3.19
N ASN A 75 -6.08 2.51 3.93
CA ASN A 75 -5.46 1.30 3.39
C ASN A 75 -6.50 0.18 3.35
N THR A 76 -6.60 -0.49 2.21
CA THR A 76 -7.56 -1.59 1.98
C THR A 76 -6.82 -2.81 1.46
N SER A 77 -6.94 -3.96 2.14
CA SER A 77 -6.28 -5.20 1.69
C SER A 77 -6.74 -5.58 0.28
N ILE A 78 -5.79 -5.89 -0.59
CA ILE A 78 -6.06 -6.46 -1.90
C ILE A 78 -6.46 -7.92 -1.68
N ARG A 79 -7.60 -8.32 -2.24
CA ARG A 79 -8.13 -9.69 -2.15
C ARG A 79 -7.70 -10.49 -3.39
N PRO A 80 -7.82 -11.83 -3.36
CA PRO A 80 -7.63 -12.65 -4.56
C PRO A 80 -8.47 -12.12 -5.73
N GLY A 81 -7.88 -12.05 -6.93
CA GLY A 81 -8.51 -11.44 -8.10
C GLY A 81 -8.26 -9.93 -8.27
N GLY A 82 -7.64 -9.27 -7.28
CA GLY A 82 -7.19 -7.88 -7.36
C GLY A 82 -8.08 -6.88 -6.62
N ALA A 83 -7.73 -5.59 -6.74
CA ALA A 83 -8.58 -4.48 -6.32
C ALA A 83 -9.52 -4.16 -7.48
N VAL A 84 -10.75 -4.68 -7.42
CA VAL A 84 -11.86 -4.24 -8.27
C VAL A 84 -12.39 -2.89 -7.82
#